data_AF-A0A6M0FVY2-F1
#
_entry.id   AF-A0A6M0FVY2-F1
#
_cell.length_a   1.000
_cell.length_b   1.000
_cell.length_c   1.000
_cell.angle_alpha   90.00
_cell.angle_beta   90.00
_cell.angle_gamma   90.00
#
_symmetry.space_group_name_H-M   'P 1'
#
loop_
_entity.id
_entity.type
_entity.pdbx_description
1 polymer ?
#
loop_
_entity_poly.entity_id
_entity_poly.type
_entity_poly.pdbx_seq_one_letter_code
_entity_poly.pdbx_strand_id
1 'polypeptide(L)'
;MQAIFWSVEEVAYRAKQLYENGIRQEVEHSDNLGKMIVIDAETGEYGIDKTGVETALKLKQKKPNARLFTMRIGYDVAVSFGGGMERNI
;
A
#
# COMPACT_ATOMS: atom_id res chain seq x y z
N MET A 1 -14.84 -12.10 11.16
CA MET A 1 -14.12 -10.88 11.59
C MET A 1 -15.11 -9.72 11.52
N GLN A 2 -15.32 -8.96 12.60
CA GLN A 2 -16.10 -7.72 12.53
C GLN A 2 -15.29 -6.67 11.77
N ALA A 3 -15.94 -5.86 10.93
CA ALA A 3 -15.27 -4.77 10.24
C ALA A 3 -14.95 -3.65 11.24
N ILE A 4 -13.67 -3.35 11.45
CA ILE A 4 -13.26 -2.19 12.21
C ILE A 4 -13.38 -0.97 11.29
N PHE A 5 -14.29 -0.06 11.63
CA PHE A 5 -14.49 1.18 10.88
C PHE A 5 -13.47 2.23 11.30
N TRP A 6 -12.23 2.05 10.85
CA TRP A 6 -11.19 3.08 10.93
C TRP A 6 -11.48 4.23 9.96
N SER A 7 -11.12 5.45 10.36
CA SER A 7 -11.06 6.60 9.45
C SER A 7 -10.06 6.33 8.32
N VAL A 8 -10.12 7.11 7.24
CA VAL A 8 -9.17 6.93 6.13
C VAL A 8 -7.74 7.25 6.57
N GLU A 9 -7.57 8.19 7.50
CA GLU A 9 -6.30 8.57 8.10
C GLU A 9 -5.73 7.44 8.97
N GLU A 10 -6.56 6.78 9.78
CA GLU A 10 -6.16 5.64 10.59
C GLU A 10 -5.73 4.45 9.73
N VAL A 11 -6.44 4.17 8.63
CA VAL A 11 -6.06 3.14 7.65
C VAL A 11 -4.70 3.46 7.03
N ALA A 12 -4.51 4.70 6.58
CA ALA A 12 -3.25 5.15 6.00
C ALA A 12 -2.09 5.06 6.99
N TYR A 13 -2.30 5.52 8.23
CA TYR A 13 -1.30 5.48 9.30
C TYR A 13 -0.85 4.03 9.58
N ARG A 14 -1.80 3.11 9.77
CA ARG A 14 -1.50 1.70 10.04
C ARG A 14 -0.78 1.03 8.88
N ALA A 15 -1.23 1.24 7.64
CA ALA A 15 -0.58 0.69 6.47
C ALA A 15 0.86 1.20 6.30
N LYS A 16 1.10 2.50 6.58
CA LYS A 16 2.46 3.07 6.60
C LYS A 16 3.33 2.46 7.70
N GLN A 17 2.79 2.25 8.90
CA GLN A 17 3.54 1.58 9.98
C GLN A 17 3.91 0.14 9.60
N LEU A 18 3.00 -0.61 8.96
CA LEU A 18 3.30 -1.94 8.44
C LEU A 18 4.38 -1.90 7.35
N TYR A 19 4.33 -0.88 6.50
CA TYR A 19 5.34 -0.65 5.47
C TYR A 19 6.73 -0.43 6.08
N GLU A 20 6.89 0.60 6.91
CA GLU A 20 8.19 0.99 7.47
C GLU A 20 8.78 -0.08 8.40
N ASN A 21 7.95 -0.75 9.22
CA ASN A 21 8.44 -1.66 10.26
C ASN A 21 8.68 -3.10 9.77
N GLY A 22 8.53 -3.39 8.48
CA GLY A 22 8.77 -4.73 7.96
C GLY A 22 8.76 -4.82 6.44
N ILE A 23 7.63 -4.49 5.81
CA ILE A 23 7.42 -4.74 4.36
C ILE A 23 8.49 -4.02 3.52
N ARG A 24 8.91 -2.80 3.91
CA ARG A 24 9.92 -2.00 3.21
C ARG A 24 11.21 -2.80 2.94
N GLN A 25 11.67 -3.58 3.92
CA GLN A 25 12.90 -4.38 3.80
C GLN A 25 12.76 -5.52 2.78
N GLU A 26 11.53 -6.00 2.57
CA GLU A 26 11.23 -7.08 1.63
C GLU A 26 10.96 -6.57 0.21
N VAL A 27 10.47 -5.34 0.05
CA VAL A 27 9.92 -4.85 -1.22
C VAL A 27 10.72 -3.72 -1.87
N GLU A 28 11.57 -2.99 -1.15
CA GLU A 28 12.40 -1.91 -1.73
C GLU A 28 13.69 -2.42 -2.39
N HIS A 29 13.56 -3.37 -3.32
CA HIS A 29 14.63 -3.81 -4.21
C HIS A 29 14.36 -3.40 -5.66
N SER A 30 15.39 -3.50 -6.51
CA SER A 30 15.41 -2.98 -7.89
C SER A 30 14.14 -3.27 -8.70
N ASP A 31 13.63 -4.49 -8.60
CA ASP A 31 12.53 -4.97 -9.43
C ASP A 31 11.17 -4.40 -9.02
N ASN A 32 11.05 -3.90 -7.79
CA ASN A 32 9.80 -3.44 -7.20
C ASN A 32 9.73 -1.92 -7.02
N LEU A 33 10.87 -1.23 -7.02
CA LEU A 33 10.92 0.23 -6.97
C LEU A 33 10.02 0.85 -8.04
N GLY A 34 9.20 1.81 -7.61
CA GLY A 34 8.26 2.50 -8.49
C GLY A 34 7.01 1.72 -8.86
N LYS A 35 6.83 0.45 -8.42
CA LYS A 35 5.54 -0.24 -8.51
C LYS A 35 4.59 0.23 -7.41
N MET A 36 3.31 -0.11 -7.55
CA MET A 36 2.29 0.14 -6.55
C MET A 36 2.19 -1.07 -5.63
N ILE A 37 2.13 -0.81 -4.32
CA ILE A 37 1.81 -1.80 -3.30
C ILE A 37 0.45 -1.47 -2.70
N VAL A 38 -0.38 -2.49 -2.50
CA VAL A 38 -1.67 -2.40 -1.81
C VAL A 38 -1.58 -3.22 -0.54
N ILE A 39 -1.83 -2.61 0.61
CA ILE A 39 -1.69 -3.22 1.94
C ILE A 39 -3.07 -3.24 2.61
N ASP A 40 -3.50 -4.40 3.14
CA ASP A 40 -4.61 -4.46 4.11
C ASP A 40 -4.10 -3.99 5.47
N ALA A 41 -4.57 -2.81 5.90
CA ALA A 41 -4.16 -2.16 7.15
C ALA A 41 -4.56 -2.94 8.42
N GLU A 42 -5.44 -3.94 8.29
CA GLU A 42 -5.83 -4.81 9.40
C GLU A 42 -4.87 -5.98 9.58
N THR A 43 -4.42 -6.59 8.47
CA THR A 43 -3.70 -7.88 8.50
C THR A 43 -2.24 -7.77 8.12
N GLY A 44 -1.84 -6.72 7.41
CA GLY A 44 -0.53 -6.64 6.76
C GLY A 44 -0.42 -7.49 5.48
N GLU A 45 -1.49 -8.16 5.03
CA GLU A 45 -1.48 -8.82 3.72
C GLU A 45 -1.32 -7.76 2.63
N TYR A 46 -0.37 -7.98 1.73
CA TYR A 46 -0.07 -7.03 0.66
C TYR A 46 0.12 -7.71 -0.70
N GLY A 47 0.00 -6.92 -1.75
CA GLY A 47 0.41 -7.33 -3.09
C GLY A 47 0.96 -6.14 -3.88
N ILE A 48 1.72 -6.45 -4.92
CA ILE A 48 2.43 -5.48 -5.74
C ILE A 48 2.02 -5.66 -7.19
N ASP A 49 1.61 -4.57 -7.83
CA ASP A 49 1.39 -4.54 -9.28
C ASP A 49 1.67 -3.14 -9.85
N LYS A 50 1.46 -2.93 -11.15
CA LYS A 50 1.80 -1.67 -11.82
C LYS A 50 0.90 -0.50 -11.41
N THR A 51 -0.36 -0.74 -11.06
CA THR A 51 -1.38 0.29 -10.83
C THR A 51 -2.03 0.22 -9.44
N GLY A 52 -1.89 -0.91 -8.75
CA GLY A 52 -2.57 -1.30 -7.52
C GLY A 52 -3.99 -1.83 -7.75
N VAL A 53 -4.53 -1.77 -8.96
CA VAL A 53 -5.96 -2.07 -9.21
C VAL A 53 -6.25 -3.55 -9.12
N GLU A 54 -5.44 -4.39 -9.78
CA GLU A 54 -5.66 -5.84 -9.77
C GLU A 54 -5.47 -6.42 -8.36
N THR A 55 -4.44 -5.97 -7.65
CA THR A 55 -4.21 -6.38 -6.26
C THR A 55 -5.37 -5.96 -5.37
N ALA A 56 -5.84 -4.71 -5.46
CA ALA A 56 -6.96 -4.25 -4.65
C ALA A 56 -8.23 -5.08 -4.90
N LEU A 57 -8.53 -5.39 -6.16
CA LEU A 57 -9.67 -6.26 -6.52
C LEU A 57 -9.52 -7.66 -5.93
N LYS A 58 -8.34 -8.29 -6.03
CA LYS A 58 -8.07 -9.62 -5.47
C LYS A 58 -8.23 -9.64 -3.94
N LEU A 59 -7.68 -8.64 -3.25
CA LEU A 59 -7.80 -8.52 -1.79
C LEU A 59 -9.26 -8.30 -1.36
N LYS A 60 -10.02 -7.47 -2.10
CA LYS A 60 -11.44 -7.26 -1.86
C LYS A 60 -12.30 -8.48 -2.16
N GLN A 61 -11.97 -9.28 -3.17
CA GLN A 61 -12.66 -10.55 -3.44
C GLN A 61 -12.47 -11.54 -2.29
N LYS A 62 -11.25 -11.64 -1.75
CA LYS A 62 -10.94 -12.49 -0.59
C LYS A 62 -11.60 -11.98 0.69
N LYS A 63 -11.58 -10.67 0.91
CA LYS A 63 -12.12 -10.00 2.10
C LYS A 63 -12.84 -8.70 1.70
N PRO A 64 -14.18 -8.74 1.52
CA PRO A 64 -14.96 -7.58 1.06
C PRO A 64 -14.76 -6.32 1.92
N ASN A 65 -14.58 -6.52 3.23
CA ASN A 65 -14.40 -5.45 4.21
C ASN A 65 -12.93 -5.04 4.43
N ALA A 66 -11.98 -5.53 3.62
CA ALA A 66 -10.56 -5.17 3.77
C ALA A 66 -10.35 -3.66 3.71
N ARG A 67 -9.50 -3.13 4.60
CA ARG A 67 -9.20 -1.70 4.68
C ARG A 67 -7.87 -1.47 3.99
N LEU A 68 -7.94 -1.25 2.68
CA LEU A 68 -6.78 -1.20 1.82
C LEU A 68 -6.19 0.22 1.75
N PHE A 69 -4.87 0.29 1.71
CA PHE A 69 -4.14 1.52 1.39
C PHE A 69 -3.11 1.23 0.30
N THR A 70 -3.03 2.11 -0.69
CA THR A 70 -2.14 1.96 -1.83
C THR A 70 -1.08 3.05 -1.82
N MET A 71 0.18 2.67 -2.02
CA MET A 71 1.31 3.61 -2.12
C MET A 71 2.31 3.14 -3.19
N ARG A 72 3.27 4.01 -3.54
CA ARG A 72 4.35 3.69 -4.48
C ARG A 72 5.62 3.33 -3.73
N ILE A 73 6.20 2.19 -4.07
CA ILE A 73 7.38 1.65 -3.40
C ILE A 73 8.58 2.58 -3.65
N GLY A 74 9.16 3.12 -2.58
CA GLY A 74 10.34 3.98 -2.60
C GLY A 74 10.10 5.46 -2.92
N TYR A 75 8.85 5.95 -2.93
CA TYR A 75 8.52 7.33 -3.29
C TYR A 75 7.55 7.98 -2.29
N ASP A 76 7.64 9.30 -2.16
CA ASP A 76 6.81 10.12 -1.27
C ASP A 76 5.36 10.26 -1.73
N VAL A 77 5.14 10.20 -3.04
CA VAL A 77 3.82 10.29 -3.67
C VAL A 77 3.48 9.05 -4.48
N ALA A 78 2.19 8.67 -4.45
CA ALA A 78 1.68 7.56 -5.26
C ALA A 78 1.67 7.91 -6.76
N VAL A 79 1.27 9.13 -7.13
CA VAL A 79 1.21 9.65 -8.50
C VAL A 79 1.41 11.16 -8.42
N SER A 80 2.06 11.75 -9.43
CA SER A 80 2.16 13.19 -9.61
C SER A 80 1.52 13.62 -10.92
N PHE A 81 0.79 14.74 -10.91
CA PHE A 81 0.24 15.38 -12.10
C PHE A 81 0.96 16.72 -12.31
N GLY A 82 1.92 16.75 -13.23
CA GLY A 82 2.66 17.97 -13.58
C GLY A 82 3.71 18.45 -12.56
N GLY A 83 3.97 17.69 -11.49
CA GLY A 83 5.03 17.95 -10.50
C GLY A 83 6.11 16.85 -10.46
N GLY A 84 7.16 17.06 -9.66
CA GLY A 84 8.19 16.04 -9.40
C GLY A 84 7.67 14.87 -8.56
N MET A 85 8.46 13.81 -8.51
CA MET A 85 8.25 12.66 -7.62
C MET A 85 9.60 12.39 -6.96
N GLU A 86 9.67 12.46 -5.63
CA GLU A 86 10.93 12.34 -4.90
C GLU A 86 11.08 10.93 -4.33
N ARG A 87 12.31 10.41 -4.42
CA ARG A 87 12.64 9.11 -3.85
C ARG A 87 12.87 9.28 -2.36
N ASN A 88 12.19 8.46 -1.57
CA ASN A 88 12.48 8.36 -0.14
C ASN A 88 13.75 7.51 0.00
N ILE A 89 14.84 8.15 0.44
CA ILE A 89 16.12 7.50 0.73
C ILE A 89 16.09 6.96 2.16
#